data_AF-A0A7G9ZAV8-F1
#
_entry.id   AF-A0A7G9ZAV8-F1
#
_cell.length_a   1.000
_cell.length_b   1.000
_cell.length_c   1.000
_cell.angle_alpha   90.00
_cell.angle_beta   90.00
_cell.angle_gamma   90.00
#
_symmetry.space_group_name_H-M   'P 1'
#
loop_
_entity.id
_entity.type
_entity.pdbx_description
1 polymer ?
#
loop_
_entity_poly.entity_id
_entity_poly.type
_entity_poly.pdbx_seq_one_letter_code
_entity_poly.pdbx_strand_id
1 'polypeptide(L)' 'MGECALCGKEGSRMEANHKELGRIMVCQECWSTLYDKNSMAADIGSSGGSCAFCK' A
#
# COMPACT_ATOMS: atom_id res chain seq x y z
N MET A 1 12.09 0.31 -16.13
CA MET A 1 10.78 -0.20 -15.66
C MET A 1 11.08 -1.16 -14.52
N GLY A 2 10.31 -1.18 -13.44
CA GLY A 2 10.57 -2.04 -12.28
C GLY A 2 9.86 -3.39 -12.36
N GLU A 3 10.30 -4.34 -11.54
CA GLU A 3 9.70 -5.67 -11.38
C GLU A 3 8.68 -5.71 -10.24
N CYS A 4 7.73 -6.65 -10.29
CA CYS A 4 6.77 -6.84 -9.20
C CYS A 4 7.49 -7.52 -8.03
N ALA A 5 7.42 -6.94 -6.84
CA ALA A 5 7.92 -7.60 -5.64
C ALA A 5 7.22 -8.96 -5.35
N LEU A 6 6.00 -9.18 -5.88
CA LEU A 6 5.23 -10.39 -5.65
C LEU A 6 5.29 -11.42 -6.78
N CYS A 7 5.28 -10.98 -8.05
CA CYS A 7 5.17 -11.88 -9.19
C CYS A 7 6.31 -11.78 -10.21
N GLY A 8 7.31 -10.91 -9.98
CA GLY A 8 8.47 -10.73 -10.86
C GLY A 8 8.18 -10.10 -12.24
N LYS A 9 6.93 -9.94 -12.66
CA LYS A 9 6.61 -9.33 -13.97
C LYS A 9 7.19 -7.92 -14.07
N GLU A 10 7.76 -7.56 -15.21
CA GLU A 10 8.19 -6.19 -15.54
C GLU A 10 7.03 -5.30 -16.02
N GLY A 11 7.13 -3.97 -15.88
CA GLY A 11 6.16 -3.00 -16.39
C GLY A 11 5.70 -1.95 -15.37
N SER A 12 4.50 -1.41 -15.54
CA SER A 12 3.95 -0.38 -14.63
C SER A 12 3.77 -0.91 -13.20
N ARG A 13 4.23 -0.13 -12.21
CA ARG A 13 4.22 -0.48 -10.78
C ARG A 13 3.40 0.54 -9.99
N MET A 14 2.76 0.06 -8.94
CA MET A 14 2.08 0.87 -7.93
C MET A 14 2.64 0.54 -6.55
N GLU A 15 2.74 1.55 -5.70
CA GLU A 15 3.09 1.35 -4.31
C GLU A 15 1.90 0.74 -3.57
N ALA A 16 2.15 -0.36 -2.86
CA ALA A 16 1.21 -0.98 -1.93
C ALA A 16 1.82 -0.92 -0.53
N ASN A 17 1.05 -0.43 0.44
CA ASN A 17 1.44 -0.47 1.84
C ASN A 17 1.03 -1.84 2.42
N HIS A 18 1.89 -2.85 2.31
CA HIS A 18 1.60 -4.19 2.80
C HIS A 18 1.72 -4.26 4.33
N LYS A 19 0.76 -4.91 5.02
CA LYS A 19 0.74 -4.98 6.50
C LYS A 19 2.04 -5.52 7.10
N GLU A 20 2.63 -6.54 6.49
CA GLU A 20 3.84 -7.20 7.01
C GLU A 20 5.15 -6.75 6.34
N LEU A 21 5.12 -6.42 5.03
CA LEU A 21 6.32 -6.12 4.24
C LEU A 21 6.59 -4.62 4.16
N GLY A 22 5.67 -3.79 4.67
CA GLY A 22 5.71 -2.34 4.50
C GLY A 22 5.43 -1.92 3.06
N ARG A 23 6.01 -0.80 2.63
CA ARG A 23 5.81 -0.25 1.29
C ARG A 23 6.56 -1.08 0.25
N ILE A 24 5.82 -1.72 -0.64
CA ILE A 24 6.34 -2.56 -1.73
C ILE A 24 5.80 -2.09 -3.08
N MET A 25 6.58 -2.30 -4.14
CA MET A 25 6.17 -1.99 -5.51
C MET A 25 5.61 -3.24 -6.20
N VAL A 26 4.33 -3.17 -6.59
CA VAL A 26 3.60 -4.30 -7.18
C VAL A 26 2.91 -3.91 -8.48
N CYS A 27 2.59 -4.86 -9.35
CA CYS A 27 1.74 -4.59 -10.52
C CYS A 27 0.28 -4.36 -10.10
N GLN A 28 -0.53 -3.81 -11.02
CA GLN A 28 -1.95 -3.55 -10.78
C GLN A 28 -2.74 -4.81 -10.36
N GLU A 29 -2.49 -5.97 -10.98
CA GLU A 29 -3.15 -7.24 -10.62
C GLU A 29 -2.87 -7.65 -9.17
N CYS A 30 -1.60 -7.59 -8.77
CA CYS A 30 -1.18 -7.91 -7.41
C CYS A 30 -1.71 -6.89 -6.40
N TRP A 31 -1.73 -5.61 -6.77
CA TRP A 31 -2.30 -4.55 -5.92
C TRP A 31 -3.79 -4.79 -5.64
N SER A 32 -4.60 -5.07 -6.67
CA SER A 32 -6.03 -5.40 -6.49
C SER A 32 -6.22 -6.63 -5.63
N THR A 33 -5.39 -7.66 -5.81
CA THR A 33 -5.43 -8.87 -4.97
C THR A 33 -5.13 -8.57 -3.50
N LEU A 34 -4.15 -7.70 -3.22
CA LEU A 34 -3.83 -7.27 -1.86
C LEU A 34 -4.98 -6.45 -1.25
N TYR A 35 -5.67 -5.64 -2.05
CA TYR A 35 -6.82 -4.84 -1.62
C TYR A 35 -7.98 -5.76 -1.23
N ASP A 36 -8.35 -6.68 -2.11
CA ASP A 36 -9.47 -7.61 -1.91
C ASP A 36 -9.24 -8.52 -0.71
N LYS A 37 -7.99 -8.92 -0.47
CA LYS A 37 -7.59 -9.71 0.70
C LYS A 37 -7.41 -8.88 1.97
N ASN A 38 -7.64 -7.57 1.93
CA ASN A 38 -7.36 -6.64 3.03
C ASN A 38 -5.92 -6.81 3.57
N SER A 39 -4.95 -7.12 2.71
CA SER A 39 -3.54 -7.30 3.08
C SER A 39 -2.75 -6.00 3.01
N MET A 40 -3.37 -4.93 2.54
CA MET A 40 -2.82 -3.58 2.65
C MET A 40 -3.13 -2.99 4.03
N ALA A 41 -2.12 -2.40 4.66
CA ALA A 41 -2.31 -1.52 5.78
C ALA A 41 -3.14 -0.34 5.27
N ALA A 42 -4.23 -0.04 5.96
CA ALA A 42 -4.77 1.30 5.87
C ALA A 42 -3.65 2.21 6.39
N ASP A 43 -3.16 3.12 5.56
CA ASP A 43 -2.47 4.28 6.08
C ASP A 43 -3.48 4.97 7.00
N ILE A 44 -3.43 4.61 8.29
CA ILE A 44 -3.75 5.56 9.34
C ILE A 44 -2.60 6.55 9.22
N GLY A 45 -2.70 7.41 8.20
CA GLY A 45 -2.02 8.67 8.22
C GLY A 45 -2.28 9.19 9.62
N SER A 46 -1.22 9.53 10.31
CA SER A 46 -1.33 10.50 11.38
C SER A 46 -2.03 11.72 10.79
N SER A 47 -3.36 11.72 10.82
CA SER A 47 -4.07 12.87 11.29
C SER A 47 -3.67 13.00 12.76
N GLY A 48 -2.43 13.46 12.97
CA GLY A 48 -2.15 14.44 14.00
C GLY A 48 -2.95 15.70 13.67
N GLY A 49 -4.28 15.57 13.58
CA GLY A 49 -5.15 16.62 14.02
C GLY A 49 -4.97 16.61 15.53
N SER A 50 -3.93 17.30 16.00
CA SER A 50 -4.04 18.03 17.25
C SER A 50 -5.45 18.60 17.25
N CYS A 51 -6.28 18.11 18.16
CA CYS A 51 -7.61 18.58 18.41
C CYS A 51 -7.61 20.13 18.46
N ALA A 52 -7.91 20.78 17.34
CA ALA A 52 -8.07 22.24 17.31
C ALA A 52 -9.39 22.68 17.97
N PHE A 53 -10.23 21.72 18.37
CA PHE A 53 -11.58 21.95 18.90
C PHE A 53 -11.91 21.19 20.20
N CYS A 54 -10.96 20.49 20.82
CA CYS A 54 -11.14 20.10 22.22
C CYS A 54 -10.71 21.28 23.10
N LYS A 55 -11.54 22.32 23.11
CA LYS A 55 -11.52 23.36 24.14
C LYS A 55 -12.38 22.92 25.31
#